data_AF-B2RFG9-F1
#
_entry.id   AF-B2RFG9-F1
#
_cell.length_a   1.000
_cell.length_b   1.000
_cell.length_c   1.000
_cell.angle_alpha   90.00
_cell.angle_beta   90.00
_cell.angle_gamma   90.00
#
_symmetry.space_group_name_H-M   'P 1'
#
loop_
_entity.id
_entity.type
_entity.pdbx_description
1 polymer ?
#
loop_
_entity_poly.entity_id
_entity_poly.type
_entity_poly.pdbx_seq_one_letter_code
_entity_poly.pdbx_strand_id
1 'polypeptide(L)'
;FGTRVSDLNTRPFGMVCTFSCDEGHELQGALSTECAPPGQWTSTPPTCTVRCPSLQAPENGHINCSDSEQAYNAQCSFTCSQDYSLHGHEVLTCDRHGNWTGEKPTCQAPPAKVAAVASGVAAGGALTVSGLSLAVWIMKRLKKQASKFELSSNSDIEVPPQAYKNSID
;
A
#
# COMPACT_ATOMS: atom_id res chain seq x y z
N PHE A 1 1.07 -51.69 -30.85
CA PHE A 1 -0.16 -51.40 -30.10
C PHE A 1 -0.86 -52.70 -29.82
N GLY A 2 -0.73 -53.24 -28.61
CA GLY A 2 -1.37 -54.50 -28.26
C GLY A 2 -1.22 -54.79 -26.78
N THR A 3 -2.34 -55.08 -26.13
CA THR A 3 -2.36 -55.66 -24.79
C THR A 3 -3.06 -57.02 -24.89
N ARG A 4 -2.37 -58.08 -24.46
CA ARG A 4 -2.97 -59.41 -24.31
C ARG A 4 -3.88 -59.36 -23.09
N VAL A 5 -5.15 -59.67 -23.27
CA VAL A 5 -6.09 -59.99 -22.19
C VAL A 5 -6.01 -61.49 -21.96
N SER A 6 -5.40 -61.91 -20.85
CA SER A 6 -5.48 -63.27 -20.36
C SER A 6 -6.54 -63.32 -19.26
N ASP A 7 -7.64 -64.00 -19.60
CA ASP A 7 -8.77 -64.41 -18.77
C ASP A 7 -10.01 -63.51 -18.76
N LEU A 8 -11.05 -64.02 -19.42
CA LEU A 8 -12.44 -63.55 -19.44
C LEU A 8 -13.23 -64.44 -18.46
N ASN A 9 -12.93 -64.41 -17.16
CA ASN A 9 -13.73 -65.15 -16.18
C ASN A 9 -13.88 -64.40 -14.84
N THR A 10 -15.11 -63.95 -14.59
CA THR A 10 -15.73 -63.64 -13.29
C THR A 10 -15.10 -62.54 -12.41
N ARG A 11 -15.79 -61.40 -12.27
CA ARG A 11 -15.60 -60.50 -11.11
C ARG A 11 -16.09 -61.26 -9.86
N PRO A 12 -15.22 -61.69 -8.93
CA PRO A 12 -15.67 -62.45 -7.77
C PRO A 12 -16.60 -61.58 -6.91
N PHE A 13 -17.70 -62.16 -6.43
CA PHE A 13 -18.55 -61.50 -5.44
C PHE A 13 -17.71 -61.13 -4.20
N GLY A 14 -17.96 -59.96 -3.64
CA GLY A 14 -17.17 -59.43 -2.52
C GLY A 14 -15.89 -58.69 -2.91
N MET A 15 -15.58 -58.54 -4.21
CA MET A 15 -14.50 -57.66 -4.66
C MET A 15 -14.83 -56.20 -4.30
N VAL A 16 -13.91 -55.52 -3.62
CA VAL A 16 -14.03 -54.09 -3.29
C VAL A 16 -13.05 -53.27 -4.12
N CYS A 17 -13.56 -52.22 -4.77
CA CYS A 17 -12.78 -51.19 -5.41
C CYS A 17 -12.86 -49.91 -4.59
N THR A 18 -11.72 -49.25 -4.34
CA THR A 18 -11.66 -47.93 -3.72
C THR A 18 -11.40 -46.86 -4.76
N PHE A 19 -12.00 -45.70 -4.57
CA PHE A 19 -11.83 -44.55 -5.47
C PHE A 19 -10.94 -43.50 -4.81
N SER A 20 -10.18 -42.79 -5.63
CA SER A 20 -9.35 -41.65 -5.24
C SER A 20 -9.36 -40.63 -6.37
N CYS A 21 -9.17 -39.36 -6.02
CA CYS A 21 -8.97 -38.29 -6.99
C CYS A 21 -7.50 -37.87 -7.02
N ASP A 22 -7.11 -37.23 -8.13
CA ASP A 22 -5.81 -36.59 -8.24
C ASP A 22 -5.68 -35.42 -7.24
N GLU A 23 -4.45 -34.98 -7.00
CA GLU A 23 -4.18 -33.84 -6.12
C GLU A 23 -4.99 -32.59 -6.56
N GLY A 24 -5.45 -31.81 -5.59
CA GLY A 24 -6.29 -30.63 -5.81
C GLY A 24 -7.74 -30.91 -6.24
N HIS A 25 -8.16 -32.19 -6.21
CA HIS A 25 -9.53 -32.60 -6.50
C HIS A 25 -10.16 -33.28 -5.29
N GLU A 26 -11.43 -32.97 -5.05
CA GLU A 26 -12.25 -33.55 -3.99
C GLU A 26 -13.19 -34.61 -4.58
N LEU A 27 -13.25 -35.78 -3.94
CA LEU A 27 -14.12 -36.88 -4.35
C LEU A 27 -15.56 -36.63 -3.89
N GLN A 28 -16.48 -36.58 -4.85
CA GLN A 28 -17.91 -36.44 -4.63
C GLN A 28 -18.62 -37.75 -4.98
N GLY A 29 -19.11 -38.45 -3.96
CA GLY A 29 -19.82 -39.73 -4.10
C GLY A 29 -19.24 -40.83 -3.21
N ALA A 30 -19.33 -42.07 -3.66
CA ALA A 30 -18.88 -43.23 -2.91
C ALA A 30 -17.34 -43.33 -2.87
N LEU A 31 -16.79 -43.61 -1.69
CA LEU A 31 -15.35 -43.88 -1.51
C LEU A 31 -14.94 -45.27 -2.01
N SER A 32 -15.90 -46.19 -2.05
CA SER A 32 -15.69 -47.55 -2.54
C SER A 32 -16.96 -48.15 -3.12
N THR A 33 -16.79 -49.24 -3.85
CA THR A 33 -17.88 -50.06 -4.34
C THR A 33 -17.52 -51.54 -4.20
N GLU A 34 -18.53 -52.37 -3.98
CA GLU A 34 -18.39 -53.82 -3.88
C GLU A 34 -19.13 -54.49 -5.03
N CYS A 35 -18.58 -55.57 -5.57
CA CYS A 35 -19.28 -56.43 -6.52
C CYS A 35 -20.22 -57.37 -5.76
N ALA A 36 -21.49 -57.01 -5.66
CA ALA A 36 -22.51 -57.79 -4.96
C ALA A 36 -23.34 -58.63 -5.95
N PRO A 37 -23.92 -59.77 -5.53
CA PRO A 37 -24.89 -60.52 -6.33
C PRO A 37 -26.06 -59.61 -6.78
N PRO A 38 -26.48 -59.64 -8.05
CA PRO A 38 -26.19 -60.61 -9.11
C PRO A 38 -24.99 -60.26 -10.02
N GLY A 39 -23.99 -59.57 -9.49
CA GLY A 39 -22.77 -59.17 -10.21
C GLY A 39 -22.74 -57.69 -10.53
N GLN A 40 -23.34 -56.89 -9.67
CA GLN A 40 -23.47 -55.44 -9.83
C GLN A 40 -22.66 -54.72 -8.77
N TRP A 41 -22.15 -53.55 -9.15
CA TRP A 41 -21.50 -52.66 -8.22
C TRP A 41 -22.52 -52.02 -7.28
N THR A 42 -22.23 -52.02 -5.98
CA THR A 42 -23.11 -51.44 -4.96
C THR A 42 -23.21 -49.91 -5.06
N SER A 43 -22.23 -49.26 -5.68
CA SER A 43 -22.18 -47.81 -5.85
C SER A 43 -21.85 -47.44 -7.29
N THR A 44 -22.36 -46.28 -7.72
CA THR A 44 -21.93 -45.66 -8.99
C THR A 44 -20.52 -45.06 -8.83
N PRO A 45 -19.71 -44.98 -9.91
CA PRO A 45 -18.45 -44.27 -9.88
C PRO A 45 -18.63 -42.81 -9.39
N PRO A 46 -17.78 -42.31 -8.48
CA PRO A 46 -17.85 -40.94 -8.01
C PRO A 46 -17.34 -39.95 -9.07
N THR A 47 -17.53 -38.66 -8.82
CA THR A 47 -16.95 -37.56 -9.60
C THR A 47 -15.87 -36.84 -8.81
N CYS A 48 -14.83 -36.37 -9.48
CA CYS A 48 -13.78 -35.54 -8.88
C CYS A 48 -14.00 -34.08 -9.26
N THR A 49 -14.10 -33.19 -8.26
CA THR A 49 -14.27 -31.74 -8.47
C THR A 49 -13.06 -30.99 -7.99
N VAL A 50 -12.55 -30.06 -8.81
CA VAL A 50 -11.43 -29.18 -8.43
C VAL A 50 -11.80 -28.38 -7.19
N ARG A 51 -10.89 -28.35 -6.21
CA ARG A 51 -11.04 -27.53 -5.01
C ARG A 51 -9.72 -26.94 -4.56
N CYS A 52 -9.66 -25.61 -4.55
CA CYS A 52 -8.51 -24.87 -4.04
C CYS A 52 -8.50 -24.76 -2.51
N PRO A 53 -7.35 -24.50 -1.88
CA PRO A 53 -7.28 -24.24 -0.45
C PRO A 53 -8.13 -23.02 -0.04
N SER A 54 -8.72 -23.04 1.15
CA SER A 54 -9.43 -21.86 1.68
C SER A 54 -8.46 -20.69 1.87
N LEU A 55 -8.81 -19.54 1.28
CA LEU A 55 -8.10 -18.29 1.49
C LEU A 55 -8.67 -17.55 2.70
N GLN A 56 -7.81 -16.76 3.35
CA GLN A 56 -8.17 -15.92 4.48
C GLN A 56 -7.85 -14.47 4.13
N ALA A 57 -8.52 -13.52 4.77
CA ALA A 57 -8.20 -12.11 4.61
C ALA A 57 -6.73 -11.83 5.03
N PRO A 58 -6.03 -10.92 4.35
CA PRO A 58 -4.75 -10.41 4.81
C PRO A 58 -4.95 -9.60 6.10
N GLU A 59 -3.92 -9.54 6.93
CA GLU A 59 -3.93 -8.66 8.09
C GLU A 59 -4.09 -7.21 7.63
N ASN A 60 -4.94 -6.42 8.30
CA ASN A 60 -5.29 -5.06 7.87
C ASN A 60 -5.87 -4.99 6.43
N GLY A 61 -6.65 -5.99 6.05
CA GLY A 61 -7.37 -6.00 4.79
C GLY A 61 -8.58 -6.92 4.77
N HIS A 62 -9.15 -7.07 3.58
CA HIS A 62 -10.38 -7.81 3.32
C HIS A 62 -10.19 -8.72 2.10
N ILE A 63 -11.03 -9.75 2.04
CA ILE A 63 -11.14 -10.66 0.90
C ILE A 63 -12.60 -10.71 0.45
N ASN A 64 -12.83 -10.74 -0.86
CA ASN A 64 -14.15 -10.94 -1.45
C ASN A 64 -14.05 -12.04 -2.52
N CYS A 65 -14.72 -13.16 -2.30
CA CYS A 65 -14.70 -14.30 -3.20
C CYS A 65 -16.08 -14.49 -3.87
N SER A 66 -16.09 -15.11 -5.05
CA SER A 66 -17.31 -15.59 -5.70
C SER A 66 -18.05 -16.63 -4.84
N ASP A 67 -19.38 -16.74 -4.97
CA ASP A 67 -20.26 -17.63 -4.19
C ASP A 67 -19.78 -19.08 -4.07
N SER A 68 -19.11 -19.61 -5.09
CA SER A 68 -18.47 -20.92 -5.07
C SER A 68 -17.01 -20.80 -4.63
N GLU A 69 -16.79 -20.34 -3.40
CA GLU A 69 -15.45 -20.19 -2.83
C GLU A 69 -14.67 -21.50 -3.01
N GLN A 70 -13.47 -21.40 -3.57
CA GLN A 70 -12.54 -22.52 -3.83
C GLN A 70 -12.86 -23.43 -5.02
N ALA A 71 -13.96 -23.25 -5.75
CA ALA A 71 -14.22 -24.04 -6.96
C ALA A 71 -13.31 -23.62 -8.13
N TYR A 72 -13.18 -24.46 -9.17
CA TYR A 72 -12.50 -24.08 -10.40
C TYR A 72 -13.03 -22.74 -10.96
N ASN A 73 -12.12 -21.84 -11.35
CA ASN A 73 -12.39 -20.47 -11.78
C ASN A 73 -13.03 -19.55 -10.72
N ALA A 74 -13.13 -19.99 -9.45
CA ALA A 74 -13.46 -19.07 -8.37
C ALA A 74 -12.41 -17.96 -8.33
N GLN A 75 -12.87 -16.73 -8.15
CA GLN A 75 -12.02 -15.55 -8.05
C GLN A 75 -12.18 -14.92 -6.68
N CYS A 76 -11.06 -14.58 -6.06
CA CYS A 76 -11.01 -13.87 -4.80
C CYS A 76 -10.21 -12.59 -4.97
N SER A 77 -10.84 -11.45 -4.73
CA SER A 77 -10.19 -10.13 -4.73
C SER A 77 -9.81 -9.73 -3.31
N PHE A 78 -8.69 -9.01 -3.21
CA PHE A 78 -8.10 -8.59 -1.96
C PHE A 78 -8.00 -7.07 -1.91
N THR A 79 -8.38 -6.50 -0.77
CA THR A 79 -8.29 -5.06 -0.53
C THR A 79 -7.64 -4.81 0.82
N CYS A 80 -7.03 -3.64 1.01
CA CYS A 80 -6.45 -3.24 2.29
C CYS A 80 -7.33 -2.21 3.00
N SER A 81 -7.26 -2.24 4.32
CA SER A 81 -7.85 -1.22 5.19
C SER A 81 -7.24 0.15 4.90
N GLN A 82 -7.90 1.20 5.40
CA GLN A 82 -7.46 2.57 5.18
C GLN A 82 -5.99 2.79 5.57
N ASP A 83 -5.28 3.54 4.72
CA ASP A 83 -3.84 3.87 4.81
C ASP A 83 -2.85 2.72 4.57
N TYR A 84 -3.33 1.48 4.40
CA TYR A 84 -2.48 0.35 4.00
C TYR A 84 -2.43 0.20 2.47
N SER A 85 -1.29 -0.29 1.96
CA SER A 85 -1.09 -0.57 0.54
C SER A 85 -1.01 -2.07 0.28
N LEU A 86 -1.73 -2.56 -0.74
CA LEU A 86 -1.68 -3.97 -1.14
C LEU A 86 -0.35 -4.29 -1.82
N HIS A 87 0.30 -5.34 -1.34
CA HIS A 87 1.53 -5.88 -1.93
C HIS A 87 1.32 -7.35 -2.33
N GLY A 88 1.32 -7.61 -3.64
CA GLY A 88 1.06 -8.92 -4.22
C GLY A 88 -0.06 -8.87 -5.27
N HIS A 89 -0.71 -10.00 -5.49
CA HIS A 89 -1.82 -10.12 -6.45
C HIS A 89 -3.12 -9.57 -5.85
N GLU A 90 -3.78 -8.66 -6.55
CA GLU A 90 -5.11 -8.15 -6.17
C GLU A 90 -6.19 -9.23 -6.32
N VAL A 91 -6.06 -10.12 -7.30
CA VAL A 91 -7.01 -11.19 -7.57
C VAL A 91 -6.28 -12.51 -7.69
N LEU A 92 -6.79 -13.53 -6.99
CA LEU A 92 -6.38 -14.92 -7.17
C LEU A 92 -7.52 -15.70 -7.83
N THR A 93 -7.17 -16.55 -8.80
CA THR A 93 -8.12 -17.45 -9.49
C THR A 93 -7.76 -18.89 -9.15
N CYS A 94 -8.77 -19.73 -8.89
CA CYS A 94 -8.57 -21.16 -8.68
C CYS A 94 -8.38 -21.86 -10.04
N ASP A 95 -7.21 -22.46 -10.23
CA ASP A 95 -6.83 -23.12 -11.48
C ASP A 95 -7.41 -24.54 -11.59
N ARG A 96 -7.19 -25.18 -12.75
CA ARG A 96 -7.68 -26.54 -13.03
C ARG A 96 -7.02 -27.64 -12.20
N HIS A 97 -5.94 -27.34 -11.48
CA HIS A 97 -5.20 -28.28 -10.64
C HIS A 97 -5.55 -28.13 -9.17
N GLY A 98 -6.50 -27.27 -8.81
CA GLY A 98 -6.86 -27.01 -7.42
C GLY A 98 -5.84 -26.11 -6.71
N ASN A 99 -5.12 -25.26 -7.44
CA ASN A 99 -4.19 -24.29 -6.89
C ASN A 99 -4.62 -22.86 -7.23
N TRP A 100 -4.31 -21.92 -6.34
CA TRP A 100 -4.46 -20.50 -6.64
C TRP A 100 -3.37 -20.03 -7.59
N THR A 101 -3.70 -19.11 -8.50
CA THR A 101 -2.76 -18.53 -9.49
C THR A 101 -1.59 -17.76 -8.88
N GLY A 102 -1.58 -17.55 -7.56
CA GLY A 102 -0.54 -16.85 -6.84
C GLY A 102 -0.72 -16.96 -5.32
N GLU A 103 0.21 -16.38 -4.59
CA GLU A 103 0.17 -16.33 -3.13
C GLU A 103 -0.77 -15.24 -2.61
N LYS A 104 -1.27 -15.45 -1.38
CA LYS A 104 -2.07 -14.44 -0.67
C LYS A 104 -1.26 -13.14 -0.52
N PRO A 105 -1.79 -11.97 -0.91
CA PRO A 105 -1.10 -10.70 -0.77
C PRO A 105 -0.98 -10.26 0.69
N THR A 106 -0.21 -9.21 0.93
CA THR A 106 -0.03 -8.57 2.25
C THR A 106 -0.43 -7.09 2.19
N CYS A 107 -0.90 -6.54 3.30
CA CYS A 107 -1.18 -5.12 3.42
C CYS A 107 -0.06 -4.45 4.22
N GLN A 108 0.66 -3.53 3.58
CA GLN A 108 1.80 -2.84 4.17
C GLN A 108 1.36 -1.50 4.77
N ALA A 109 1.77 -1.27 6.03
CA ALA A 109 1.53 -0.01 6.71
C ALA A 109 2.28 1.15 6.01
N PRO A 110 1.75 2.37 6.06
CA PRO A 110 2.44 3.52 5.51
C PRO A 110 3.71 3.79 6.33
N PRO A 111 4.76 4.37 5.71
CA PRO A 111 5.96 4.75 6.44
C PRO A 111 5.60 5.72 7.57
N ALA A 112 6.17 5.46 8.76
CA ALA A 112 5.93 6.32 9.92
C ALA A 112 6.28 7.77 9.57
N LYS A 113 5.37 8.70 9.85
CA LYS A 113 5.64 10.13 9.74
C LYS A 113 6.65 10.49 10.82
N VAL A 114 7.94 10.45 10.48
CA VAL A 114 9.00 10.90 11.38
C VAL A 114 8.83 12.41 11.51
N ALA A 115 8.30 12.85 12.66
CA ALA A 115 8.32 14.27 13.00
C ALA A 115 9.80 14.66 13.13
N ALA A 116 10.31 15.45 12.19
CA ALA A 116 11.61 16.07 12.33
C ALA A 116 11.57 16.97 13.57
N VAL A 117 12.12 16.48 14.68
CA VAL A 117 12.32 17.30 15.86
C VAL A 117 13.41 18.30 15.48
N ALA A 118 13.00 19.50 15.09
CA ALA A 118 13.91 20.61 14.92
C ALA A 118 14.43 20.96 16.32
N SER A 119 15.59 20.40 16.69
CA SER A 119 16.35 20.83 17.84
C SER A 119 16.86 22.25 17.57
N GLY A 120 16.01 23.24 17.84
CA GLY A 120 16.41 24.63 17.83
C GLY A 120 17.41 24.86 18.94
N VAL A 121 18.70 24.99 18.61
CA VAL A 121 19.66 25.64 19.51
C VAL A 121 19.24 27.10 19.56
N ALA A 122 18.54 27.49 20.62
CA ALA A 122 18.42 28.88 20.98
C ALA A 122 19.83 29.38 21.32
N ALA A 123 20.55 29.87 20.31
CA ALA A 123 21.72 30.69 20.54
C ALA A 123 21.19 31.94 21.26
N GLY A 124 21.26 31.91 22.59
CA GLY A 124 20.99 33.06 23.43
C GLY A 124 21.93 34.17 22.99
N GLY A 125 21.45 35.04 22.13
CA GLY A 125 22.12 36.29 21.82
C GLY A 125 22.24 37.05 23.13
N ALA A 126 23.45 37.16 23.66
CA ALA A 126 23.73 38.12 24.71
C ALA A 126 23.42 39.50 24.11
N LEU A 127 22.28 40.08 24.50
CA LEU A 127 22.03 41.50 24.30
C LEU A 127 23.06 42.24 25.16
N THR A 128 24.24 42.50 24.60
CA THR A 128 25.05 43.60 25.10
C THR A 128 24.18 44.83 24.89
N VAL A 129 23.59 45.35 25.96
CA VAL A 129 23.04 46.70 25.99
C VAL A 129 24.26 47.63 25.88
N SER A 130 24.80 47.69 24.68
CA SER A 130 25.98 48.45 24.32
C SER A 130 25.57 49.90 24.28
N GLY A 131 25.75 50.62 25.40
CA GLY A 131 26.12 52.04 25.58
C GLY A 131 25.41 53.17 24.79
N LEU A 132 24.67 52.87 23.73
CA LEU A 132 24.07 53.81 22.79
C LEU A 132 22.82 54.45 23.37
N SER A 133 22.15 53.83 24.34
CA SER A 133 21.01 54.46 25.03
C SER A 133 21.42 55.72 25.77
N LEU A 134 22.59 55.73 26.44
CA LEU A 134 23.12 56.93 27.11
C LEU A 134 23.54 57.99 26.08
N ALA A 135 24.23 57.60 25.01
CA ALA A 135 24.65 58.52 23.94
C ALA A 135 23.45 59.16 23.21
N VAL A 136 22.41 58.37 22.90
CA VAL A 136 21.16 58.86 22.30
C VAL A 136 20.39 59.76 23.27
N TRP A 137 20.39 59.46 24.58
CA TRP A 137 19.80 60.34 25.58
C TRP A 137 20.56 61.66 25.70
N ILE A 138 21.90 61.63 25.70
CA ILE A 138 22.77 62.82 25.72
C ILE A 138 22.55 63.66 24.46
N MET A 139 22.53 63.05 23.28
CA MET A 139 22.25 63.71 22.00
C MET A 139 20.85 64.35 21.97
N LYS A 140 19.82 63.65 22.48
CA LYS A 140 18.47 64.22 22.61
C LYS A 140 18.41 65.36 23.63
N ARG A 141 19.21 65.29 24.71
CA ARG A 141 19.30 66.34 25.74
C ARG A 141 19.99 67.61 25.22
N LEU A 142 21.03 67.46 24.39
CA LEU A 142 21.72 68.58 23.72
C LEU A 142 20.85 69.23 22.65
N LYS A 143 20.10 68.44 21.86
CA LYS A 143 19.23 68.96 20.78
C LYS A 143 18.03 69.75 21.32
N LYS A 144 17.53 69.41 22.52
CA LYS A 144 16.41 70.12 23.18
C LYS A 144 16.80 71.52 23.66
N GLN A 145 18.09 71.79 23.87
CA GLN A 145 18.56 73.09 24.36
C GLN A 145 18.93 74.07 23.22
N ALA A 146 19.16 73.56 22.00
CA ALA A 146 19.54 74.36 20.84
C ALA A 146 18.34 74.91 20.02
N SER A 147 17.12 74.44 20.26
CA SER A 147 15.92 74.90 19.53
C SER A 147 15.18 76.07 20.18
N LYS A 148 15.78 76.75 21.18
CA LYS A 148 15.15 77.87 21.92
C LYS A 148 15.77 79.24 21.63
N PHE A 149 16.72 79.38 20.69
CA PHE A 149 17.24 80.70 20.35
C PHE A 149 17.02 81.05 18.88
N GLU A 150 16.46 82.24 18.72
CA GLU A 150 15.67 82.79 17.63
C GLU A 150 16.43 83.21 16.36
N LEU A 151 15.59 83.48 15.34
CA LEU A 151 15.68 84.51 14.30
C LEU A 151 16.72 84.45 13.16
N SER A 152 16.17 84.15 11.97
CA SER A 152 16.01 85.03 10.80
C SER A 152 17.22 85.53 9.98
N SER A 153 16.90 85.70 8.68
CA SER A 153 17.52 86.58 7.67
C SER A 153 18.62 85.93 6.81
N ASN A 154 18.65 85.98 5.47
CA ASN A 154 17.73 86.32 4.37
C ASN A 154 18.49 86.04 3.04
N SER A 155 17.78 85.94 1.90
CA SER A 155 18.16 86.33 0.49
C SER A 155 19.49 85.80 -0.14
N ASP A 156 19.66 85.50 -1.44
CA ASP A 156 18.87 85.45 -2.68
C ASP A 156 19.80 84.89 -3.80
N ILE A 157 19.22 84.25 -4.85
CA ILE A 157 19.50 84.34 -6.32
C ILE A 157 20.97 84.09 -6.83
N GLU A 158 21.32 83.20 -7.78
CA GLU A 158 20.98 83.12 -9.22
C GLU A 158 21.47 81.79 -9.89
N VAL A 159 21.13 81.58 -11.18
CA VAL A 159 21.08 80.34 -12.02
C VAL A 159 22.20 80.37 -13.12
N PRO A 160 22.27 79.49 -14.16
CA PRO A 160 22.86 78.13 -14.39
C PRO A 160 24.04 78.16 -15.44
N PRO A 161 24.24 77.24 -16.43
CA PRO A 161 24.05 75.78 -16.60
C PRO A 161 25.35 75.06 -17.08
N GLN A 162 25.35 73.72 -17.29
CA GLN A 162 25.97 72.93 -18.41
C GLN A 162 25.73 71.43 -18.12
N ALA A 163 24.90 70.70 -18.87
CA ALA A 163 25.07 70.14 -20.22
C ALA A 163 26.05 68.94 -20.28
N TYR A 164 25.49 67.72 -20.29
CA TYR A 164 26.00 66.60 -21.10
C TYR A 164 24.92 65.50 -21.20
N LYS A 165 24.69 65.06 -22.44
CA LYS A 165 23.65 64.12 -22.89
C LYS A 165 24.33 63.26 -23.95
N ASN A 166 24.46 61.96 -23.73
CA ASN A 166 24.90 61.02 -24.77
C ASN A 166 23.81 59.95 -25.00
N SER A 167 23.24 60.02 -26.21
CA SER A 167 22.43 59.01 -26.93
C SER A 167 23.33 57.81 -27.29
N ILE A 168 22.91 56.55 -27.10
CA ILE A 168 22.28 55.67 -28.10
C ILE A 168 22.84 55.86 -29.51
N ASP A 169 23.68 54.91 -29.90
CA ASP A 169 23.64 54.18 -31.18
C ASP A 169 23.48 52.69 -30.83
#